data_AF-A0A661EI99-F1
#
_entry.id   AF-A0A661EI99-F1
#
_cell.length_a   1.000
_cell.length_b   1.000
_cell.length_c   1.000
_cell.angle_alpha   90.00
_cell.angle_beta   90.00
_cell.angle_gamma   90.00
#
_symmetry.space_group_name_H-M   'P 1'
#
loop_
_entity.id
_entity.type
_entity.pdbx_description
1 polymer ?
#
loop_
_entity_poly.entity_id
_entity_poly.type
_entity_poly.pdbx_seq_one_letter_code
_entity_poly.pdbx_strand_id
1 'polypeptide(L)' 'MPYFIFKVQKNLPPAPKIMQKMNQFDRFIDAKKEVRTLRMQNTDKNNADEFQVIFADNPLSAEEQLQQQRPKQILMEWEK' A
#
# COMPACT_ATOMS: atom_id res chain seq x y z
N MET A 1 -8.90 14.55 -5.91
CA MET A 1 -8.79 13.24 -5.24
C MET A 1 -7.32 13.05 -4.86
N PRO A 2 -7.00 12.99 -3.56
CA PRO A 2 -5.62 12.85 -3.09
C PRO A 2 -5.08 11.42 -3.17
N TYR A 3 -3.77 11.31 -3.03
CA TYR A 3 -3.00 10.09 -2.90
C TYR A 3 -2.58 9.92 -1.45
N PHE A 4 -2.99 8.81 -0.84
CA PHE A 4 -2.62 8.42 0.52
C PHE A 4 -1.49 7.41 0.49
N ILE A 5 -0.54 7.56 1.41
CA ILE A 5 0.53 6.60 1.62
C ILE A 5 0.26 5.81 2.89
N PHE A 6 0.27 4.49 2.77
CA PHE A 6 0.17 3.56 3.87
C PHE A 6 1.44 2.73 4.01
N LYS A 7 1.88 2.56 5.26
CA LYS A 7 2.88 1.58 5.66
C LYS A 7 2.14 0.31 6.10
N VAL A 8 2.44 -0.81 5.47
CA VAL A 8 1.84 -2.12 5.73
C VAL A 8 2.92 -3.03 6.29
N GLN A 9 2.80 -3.39 7.56
CA GLN A 9 3.71 -4.32 8.20
C GLN A 9 3.17 -5.74 8.04
N LYS A 10 3.91 -6.58 7.32
CA LYS A 10 3.59 -7.99 7.19
C LYS A 10 4.06 -8.73 8.45
N ASN A 11 3.14 -8.92 9.38
CA ASN A 11 3.39 -9.76 10.54
C ASN A 11 3.32 -11.24 10.15
N LEU A 12 4.03 -12.08 10.91
CA LEU A 12 3.94 -13.54 10.77
C LEU A 12 2.52 -13.99 11.18
N PRO A 13 1.85 -14.85 10.40
CA PRO A 13 0.54 -15.40 10.79
C PRO A 13 0.61 -16.03 12.19
N PRO A 14 -0.41 -15.88 13.06
CA PRO A 14 -1.78 -15.41 12.77
C PRO A 14 -2.03 -13.91 13.01
N ALA A 15 -1.00 -13.10 13.21
CA ALA A 15 -1.18 -11.68 13.53
C ALA A 15 -1.80 -10.88 12.36
N PRO A 16 -2.73 -9.95 12.65
CA PRO A 16 -3.30 -9.09 11.62
C PRO A 16 -2.20 -8.20 11.00
N LYS A 17 -2.37 -7.88 9.71
CA LYS A 17 -1.53 -6.90 9.03
C LYS A 17 -1.76 -5.54 9.66
N ILE A 18 -0.69 -4.88 10.10
CA ILE A 18 -0.79 -3.53 10.66
C ILE A 18 -0.63 -2.55 9.50
N MET A 19 -1.57 -1.63 9.36
CA MET A 19 -1.60 -0.62 8.32
C MET A 19 -1.61 0.75 8.99
N GLN A 20 -0.63 1.59 8.67
CA GLN A 20 -0.48 2.91 9.24
C GLN A 20 -0.49 3.97 8.14
N LYS A 21 -1.40 4.92 8.22
CA LYS A 21 -1.39 6.11 7.35
C LYS A 21 -0.15 6.94 7.67
N MET A 22 0.68 7.15 6.65
CA MET A 22 1.91 7.94 6.77
C MET A 22 1.67 9.39 6.37
N ASN A 23 1.14 9.60 5.15
CA ASN A 23 1.02 10.93 4.59
C ASN A 23 -0.04 10.99 3.48
N GLN A 24 -0.38 12.20 3.03
CA GLN A 24 -1.29 12.43 1.91
C GLN A 24 -0.74 13.52 0.98
N PHE A 25 -1.00 13.37 -0.32
CA PHE A 25 -0.51 14.27 -1.36
C PHE A 25 -1.59 14.50 -2.41
N ASP A 26 -1.65 15.70 -2.99
CA ASP A 26 -2.58 15.97 -4.10
C ASP A 26 -2.05 15.45 -5.44
N ARG A 27 -0.74 15.21 -5.53
CA ARG A 27 -0.07 14.78 -6.76
C ARG A 27 0.59 13.41 -6.58
N PHE A 28 0.38 12.54 -7.56
CA PHE A 28 0.99 11.20 -7.57
C PHE A 28 2.52 11.23 -7.54
N ILE A 29 3.12 12.20 -8.23
CA ILE A 29 4.58 12.32 -8.33
C ILE A 29 5.20 12.53 -6.95
N ASP A 30 4.58 13.38 -6.13
CA ASP A 30 5.03 13.68 -4.77
C ASP A 30 4.86 12.44 -3.87
N ALA A 31 3.71 11.77 -3.95
CA ALA A 31 3.47 10.52 -3.22
C ALA A 31 4.48 9.42 -3.60
N LYS A 32 4.80 9.27 -4.90
CA LYS A 32 5.77 8.30 -5.40
C LYS A 32 7.19 8.62 -4.92
N LYS A 33 7.58 9.89 -4.92
CA LYS A 33 8.88 10.34 -4.41
C LYS A 33 9.01 10.00 -2.93
N GLU A 34 7.97 10.29 -2.15
CA GLU A 34 7.94 10.00 -0.72
C GLU A 34 8.04 8.49 -0.43
N VAL A 35 7.25 7.66 -1.11
CA VAL A 35 7.34 6.19 -0.97
C VAL A 35 8.73 5.67 -1.32
N ARG A 36 9.38 6.24 -2.35
CA ARG A 36 10.75 5.85 -2.71
C ARG A 36 11.73 6.20 -1.59
N THR A 37 11.64 7.40 -1.03
CA THR A 37 12.45 7.83 0.11
C THR A 37 12.23 6.92 1.32
N LEU A 38 10.97 6.62 1.66
CA LEU A 38 10.61 5.74 2.77
C LEU A 38 11.17 4.32 2.59
N ARG A 39 11.15 3.78 1.37
CA ARG A 39 11.76 2.47 1.06
C ARG A 39 13.29 2.50 1.20
N MET A 40 13.93 3.57 0.76
CA MET A 40 15.38 3.73 0.91
C MET A 40 15.78 3.85 2.39
N GLN A 41 14.99 4.55 3.20
CA GLN A 41 15.21 4.67 4.64
C GLN A 41 14.94 3.35 5.40
N ASN A 42 13.96 2.55 4.95
CA ASN A 42 13.59 1.28 5.57
C ASN A 42 14.24 0.06 4.89
N THR A 43 15.48 0.20 4.40
CA THR A 43 16.25 -0.91 3.77
C THR A 43 16.79 -1.94 4.78
N ASP A 44 16.32 -1.90 6.04
CA ASP A 44 16.64 -2.93 7.02
C ASP A 44 16.09 -4.30 6.58
N LYS A 45 16.99 -5.26 6.35
CA LYS A 45 16.71 -6.61 5.84
C LYS A 45 15.69 -7.41 6.67
N ASN A 46 15.39 -6.98 7.90
CA ASN A 46 14.44 -7.63 8.81
C ASN A 46 13.05 -7.01 8.80
N ASN A 47 12.84 -5.84 8.21
CA ASN A 47 11.53 -5.18 8.19
C ASN A 47 10.80 -5.50 6.90
N ALA A 48 9.79 -6.38 6.98
CA ALA A 48 8.84 -6.64 5.90
C ALA A 48 7.80 -5.50 5.75
N ASP A 49 8.26 -4.26 5.89
CA ASP A 49 7.46 -3.06 5.79
C ASP A 49 7.23 -2.71 4.31
N GLU A 50 5.98 -2.85 3.86
CA GLU A 50 5.57 -2.50 2.51
C GLU A 50 4.90 -1.13 2.48
N PHE A 51 5.32 -0.27 1.56
CA PHE A 51 4.69 1.03 1.35
C PHE A 51 3.78 1.00 0.13
N GLN A 52 2.50 1.33 0.32
CA GLN A 52 1.49 1.40 -0.75
C GLN A 52 0.94 2.82 -0.89
N VAL A 53 0.72 3.23 -2.14
CA VAL A 53 0.03 4.48 -2.50
C VAL A 53 -1.39 4.13 -2.94
N ILE A 54 -2.39 4.78 -2.36
CA ILE A 54 -3.79 4.61 -2.68
C ILE A 54 -4.38 5.93 -3.12
N PHE A 55 -5.13 5.91 -4.22
CA PHE A 55 -5.87 7.05 -4.72
C PHE A 55 -7.33 6.93 -4.24
N ALA A 56 -7.76 7.85 -3.38
CA ALA A 56 -9.09 7.80 -2.79
C ALA A 56 -9.58 9.21 -2.43
N ASP A 57 -10.88 9.33 -2.18
CA ASP A 57 -11.50 10.61 -1.82
C ASP A 57 -11.18 11.05 -0.39
N ASN A 58 -11.08 10.07 0.52
CA ASN A 58 -10.85 10.29 1.95
C ASN A 58 -10.03 9.13 2.54
N PRO A 59 -9.45 9.31 3.75
CA PRO A 59 -8.62 8.28 4.39
C PRO A 59 -9.36 6.97 4.65
N LEU A 60 -10.63 7.03 5.04
CA LEU A 60 -11.44 5.84 5.35
C LEU A 60 -11.63 4.96 4.11
N SER A 61 -12.01 5.56 2.98
CA SER A 61 -12.12 4.84 1.70
C SER A 61 -10.78 4.28 1.23
N ALA A 62 -9.67 4.95 1.57
CA ALA A 62 -8.33 4.43 1.26
C ALA A 62 -8.00 3.17 2.09
N GLU A 63 -8.37 3.17 3.38
CA GLU A 63 -8.22 2.01 4.26
C GLU A 63 -9.10 0.84 3.81
N GLU A 64 -10.35 1.11 3.42
CA GLU A 64 -11.24 0.09 2.85
C GLU A 64 -10.64 -0.56 1.60
N GLN A 65 -10.11 0.23 0.67
CA GLN A 65 -9.42 -0.28 -0.52
C GLN A 65 -8.18 -1.11 -0.20
N LEU A 66 -7.47 -0.77 0.88
CA LEU A 66 -6.28 -1.51 1.34
C LEU A 66 -6.66 -2.86 1.96
N GLN A 67 -7.79 -2.93 2.66
CA GLN A 67 -8.32 -4.14 3.30
C GLN A 67 -9.02 -5.08 2.31
N GLN A 68 -9.67 -4.52 1.28
CA GLN A 68 -10.27 -5.31 0.20
C GLN A 68 -9.17 -6.13 -0.50
N GLN A 69 -9.10 -7.42 -0.17
CA GLN A 69 -8.21 -8.35 -0.85
C GLN A 69 -8.56 -8.28 -2.34
N ARG A 70 -7.59 -7.85 -3.16
CA ARG A 70 -7.75 -7.83 -4.60
C ARG A 70 -8.23 -9.21 -5.03
N PRO A 71 -9.38 -9.35 -5.72
CA PRO A 71 -9.70 -10.61 -6.34
C PRO A 71 -8.52 -10.94 -7.25
N LYS A 72 -7.90 -12.12 -7.04
CA LYS A 72 -6.82 -12.59 -7.91
C LYS A 72 -7.33 -12.43 -9.33
N GLN A 73 -6.54 -11.75 -10.16
CA GLN A 73 -6.79 -11.73 -11.60
C GLN A 73 -6.85 -13.19 -12.02
N ILE A 74 -8.06 -13.70 -12.27
CA ILE A 74 -8.23 -15.02 -12.86
C ILE A 74 -7.70 -14.82 -14.27
N LEU A 75 -6.43 -15.19 -14.48
CA LEU A 75 -5.89 -15.35 -15.81
C LEU A 75 -6.69 -16.50 -16.40
N MET A 76 -7.79 -16.19 -17.12
CA MET A 76 -8.41 -17.16 -18.00
C MET A 76 -7.36 -17.43 -19.07
N GLU A 77 -6.59 -18.51 -18.89
CA GLU A 77 -5.80 -19.09 -19.96
C GLU A 77 -6.79 -19.44 -21.08
N TRP A 78 -6.77 -18.62 -22.14
CA TRP A 78 -7.48 -18.94 -23.36
C TRP A 78 -6.75 -20.12 -24.00
N GLU A 79 -7.18 -21.35 -23.72
CA GLU A 79 -6.84 -22.50 -24.55
C GLU A 79 -7.49 -22.28 -25.92
N LYS A 80 -6.67 -22.13 -26.96
CA LYS A 80 -7.08 -22.34 -28.34
C LYS A 80 -5.93 -22.96 -29.13
#